data_AF-A0A535NWX6-F1
#
_entry.id   AF-A0A535NWX6-F1
#
_cell.length_a   1.000
_cell.length_b   1.000
_cell.length_c   1.000
_cell.angle_alpha   90.00
_cell.angle_beta   90.00
_cell.angle_gamma   90.00
#
_symmetry.space_group_name_H-M   'P 1'
#
loop_
_entity.id
_entity.type
_entity.pdbx_description
1 polymer ?
#
loop_
_entity_poly.entity_id
_entity_poly.type
_entity_poly.pdbx_seq_one_letter_code
_entity_poly.pdbx_strand_id
1 'polypeptide(L)'
;MARHLRAADHASSPIRRFHRRARSAARRHQDPPDDRASVTTVALHLDPQICRNVEAAMGREWLVTNGLGGYASGTVAGVNTRRYHGLLVASLSPPVQRMVLLAALEEWLIVPDGERQPLSAQEYWDGTVYPDGFRLLEGVDVDGMLPIFRWAVDGRIIEKRIWMDHGVSRTVLTYRLLAGPPLLLQLRPLFAHRDYHEQRHGQGGFDMAESSDGWIIDAAGVRTHFDVRPSPVVRSRPDWYWRVLHRAERDRGLDDEEDLFTPGTVEVALDGQTEVVLLAGTDPVPHGWDVATSWHAAQQRQHALADPSSEHPLARQLVVAGEQFRVARRMAISPPPLAGEGQGGGARTVIAGYHWFADWGRDSMISLPALATQPGSLWEARAVLDTSIKYLDHGLIPNRFPDGGEQPEYNTIDATLWLFQALAAYLRATGDWRFITDRLEALEGIIDWHVGGTRHNIGMDHRDGLLAGGEEGYALTWMDARVGDWVVTPRRGKPIEINALWYNALRLTGDWCERAMRPAGRYRQMAAQAHESA
;
A
#
# COMPACT_ATOMS: atom_id res chain seq x y z
N MET A 1 -18.59 -16.26 61.40
CA MET A 1 -19.36 -17.41 61.92
C MET A 1 -20.44 -17.73 60.89
N ALA A 2 -20.39 -18.94 60.32
CA ALA A 2 -21.47 -19.82 59.81
C ALA A 2 -22.73 -19.20 59.15
N ARG A 3 -23.39 -19.76 58.14
CA ARG A 3 -23.27 -20.91 57.24
C ARG A 3 -24.47 -20.76 56.26
N HIS A 4 -24.35 -21.32 55.06
CA HIS A 4 -25.43 -21.54 54.08
C HIS A 4 -26.75 -22.08 54.65
N LEU A 5 -27.86 -21.82 53.92
CA LEU A 5 -28.82 -22.85 53.47
C LEU A 5 -29.77 -22.31 52.37
N ARG A 6 -29.88 -23.08 51.28
CA ARG A 6 -30.83 -22.95 50.15
C ARG A 6 -32.08 -23.81 50.43
N ALA A 7 -33.23 -23.42 49.85
CA ALA A 7 -34.32 -24.24 49.29
C ALA A 7 -35.48 -23.29 48.96
N ALA A 8 -36.41 -23.50 48.02
CA ALA A 8 -36.61 -24.36 46.85
C ALA A 8 -37.86 -23.79 46.14
N ASP A 9 -37.99 -24.00 44.83
CA ASP A 9 -39.12 -23.62 43.99
C ASP A 9 -40.42 -24.35 44.34
N HIS A 10 -41.58 -23.70 44.14
CA HIS A 10 -42.78 -24.36 43.59
C HIS A 10 -43.73 -23.36 42.92
N ALA A 11 -44.31 -23.84 41.81
CA ALA A 11 -45.07 -23.13 40.79
C ALA A 11 -46.56 -22.89 41.13
N SER A 12 -47.19 -21.91 40.48
CA SER A 12 -48.50 -22.09 39.77
C SER A 12 -48.97 -20.80 39.07
N SER A 13 -49.38 -20.98 37.81
CA SER A 13 -50.16 -20.10 36.90
C SER A 13 -51.62 -19.90 37.37
N PRO A 14 -52.57 -19.29 36.60
CA PRO A 14 -52.54 -18.19 35.61
C PRO A 14 -53.78 -17.24 35.74
N ILE A 15 -53.79 -16.02 35.17
CA ILE A 15 -55.07 -15.37 34.72
C ILE A 15 -54.88 -14.57 33.41
N ARG A 16 -55.81 -14.80 32.48
CA ARG A 16 -55.94 -14.22 31.13
C ARG A 16 -56.70 -12.88 31.12
N ARG A 17 -56.24 -12.01 30.20
CA ARG A 17 -56.95 -11.11 29.25
C ARG A 17 -58.22 -10.36 29.67
N PHE A 18 -58.19 -9.03 29.45
CA PHE A 18 -59.33 -8.26 28.95
C PHE A 18 -58.96 -7.49 27.67
N HIS A 19 -59.81 -7.60 26.66
CA HIS A 19 -59.75 -6.89 25.38
C HIS A 19 -60.36 -5.49 25.49
N ARG A 20 -59.82 -4.51 24.75
CA ARG A 20 -60.63 -3.40 24.22
C ARG A 20 -60.15 -2.98 22.83
N ARG A 21 -61.14 -2.81 21.93
CA ARG A 21 -61.03 -2.62 20.48
C ARG A 21 -60.57 -1.21 20.08
N ALA A 22 -59.72 -1.21 19.04
CA ALA A 22 -59.50 -0.30 17.92
C ALA A 22 -60.17 1.10 17.88
N ARG A 23 -59.33 2.10 17.59
CA ARG A 23 -59.64 3.24 16.71
C ARG A 23 -58.54 3.40 15.66
N SER A 24 -59.02 3.61 14.43
CA SER A 24 -58.32 3.82 13.16
C SER A 24 -57.17 4.83 13.22
N ALA A 25 -56.01 4.46 12.67
CA ALA A 25 -54.87 5.34 12.43
C ALA A 25 -54.64 5.51 10.92
N ALA A 26 -54.54 6.77 10.50
CA ALA A 26 -54.23 7.20 9.15
C ALA A 26 -52.86 6.65 8.70
N ARG A 27 -52.79 6.21 7.43
CA ARG A 27 -51.56 5.81 6.75
C ARG A 27 -50.63 7.03 6.64
N ARG A 28 -49.58 7.07 7.47
CA ARG A 28 -48.36 7.82 7.15
C ARG A 28 -47.50 6.92 6.26
N HIS A 29 -47.09 7.44 5.12
CA HIS A 29 -45.98 6.89 4.34
C HIS A 29 -44.78 6.76 5.29
N GLN A 30 -44.34 5.53 5.52
CA GLN A 30 -43.03 5.25 6.11
C GLN A 30 -42.03 5.31 4.95
N ASP A 31 -41.10 6.24 5.02
CA ASP A 31 -39.87 6.15 4.25
C ASP A 31 -39.18 4.80 4.54
N PRO A 32 -38.58 4.13 3.55
CA PRO A 32 -37.85 2.91 3.80
C PRO A 32 -36.67 3.20 4.73
N PRO A 33 -36.34 2.28 5.66
CA PRO A 33 -35.22 2.47 6.58
C PRO A 33 -33.91 2.54 5.80
N ASP A 34 -33.13 3.58 6.09
CA ASP A 34 -31.76 3.78 5.63
C ASP A 34 -30.87 2.73 6.29
N ASP A 35 -30.55 1.65 5.59
CA ASP A 35 -29.64 0.57 6.01
C ASP A 35 -28.16 1.01 5.99
N ARG A 36 -27.87 2.26 6.38
CA ARG A 36 -26.53 2.85 6.54
C ARG A 36 -25.98 2.71 7.95
N ALA A 37 -26.27 1.61 8.63
CA ALA A 37 -25.41 1.19 9.74
C ALA A 37 -24.12 0.61 9.15
N SER A 38 -23.29 1.48 8.56
CA SER A 38 -21.95 1.11 8.10
C SER A 38 -21.16 0.66 9.31
N VAL A 39 -20.62 -0.56 9.24
CA VAL A 39 -19.57 -1.01 10.13
C VAL A 39 -18.27 -0.30 9.72
N THR A 40 -18.27 1.03 9.75
CA THR A 40 -17.14 1.83 9.27
C THR A 40 -16.01 1.72 10.27
N THR A 41 -14.91 1.10 9.82
CA THR A 41 -13.58 1.46 10.28
C THR A 41 -13.47 2.97 10.07
N VAL A 42 -13.11 3.70 11.13
CA VAL A 42 -13.01 5.17 11.20
C VAL A 42 -12.80 5.83 9.84
N ALA A 43 -13.77 6.60 9.38
CA ALA A 43 -13.57 7.46 8.22
C ALA A 43 -12.68 8.64 8.63
N LEU A 44 -11.54 8.83 7.96
CA LEU A 44 -10.76 10.06 8.12
C LEU A 44 -11.42 11.14 7.27
N HIS A 45 -11.79 12.27 7.87
CA HIS A 45 -12.46 13.38 7.17
C HIS A 45 -11.55 14.61 7.12
N LEU A 46 -11.43 15.20 5.93
CA LEU A 46 -10.82 16.51 5.71
C LEU A 46 -11.92 17.49 5.29
N ASP A 47 -12.01 18.58 6.04
CA ASP A 47 -13.04 19.60 5.88
C ASP A 47 -12.72 20.60 4.75
N PRO A 48 -13.67 21.47 4.36
CA PRO A 48 -13.43 22.45 3.29
C PRO A 48 -12.31 23.44 3.60
N GLN A 49 -12.01 23.73 4.88
CA GLN A 49 -10.95 24.69 5.23
C GLN A 49 -9.58 24.15 4.85
N ILE A 50 -9.36 22.86 5.08
CA ILE A 50 -8.14 22.16 4.65
C ILE A 50 -8.15 21.99 3.12
N CYS A 51 -9.24 21.47 2.56
CA CYS A 51 -9.34 21.13 1.14
C CYS A 51 -9.16 22.34 0.20
N ARG A 52 -9.65 23.52 0.59
CA ARG A 52 -9.61 24.73 -0.25
C ARG A 52 -8.36 25.59 -0.03
N ASN A 53 -7.49 25.21 0.92
CA ASN A 53 -6.21 25.85 1.11
C ASN A 53 -5.14 25.09 0.31
N VAL A 54 -4.58 25.73 -0.72
CA VAL A 54 -3.68 25.06 -1.69
C VAL A 54 -2.48 24.39 -1.00
N GLU A 55 -1.82 25.06 -0.07
CA GLU A 55 -0.65 24.51 0.64
C GLU A 55 -1.04 23.36 1.56
N ALA A 56 -2.14 23.50 2.31
CA ALA A 56 -2.63 22.46 3.20
C ALA A 56 -3.12 21.21 2.45
N ALA A 57 -3.75 21.40 1.28
CA ALA A 57 -4.27 20.34 0.44
C ALA A 57 -3.16 19.64 -0.36
N MET A 58 -2.15 20.37 -0.85
CA MET A 58 -0.96 19.79 -1.47
C MET A 58 -0.09 19.02 -0.47
N GLY A 59 -0.07 19.42 0.81
CA GLY A 59 0.67 18.73 1.87
C GLY A 59 0.01 17.48 2.43
N ARG A 60 -1.16 17.07 1.90
CA ARG A 60 -1.90 15.87 2.34
C ARG A 60 -2.06 14.93 1.15
N GLU A 61 -1.60 13.71 1.32
CA GLU A 61 -1.57 12.69 0.28
C GLU A 61 -2.53 11.54 0.61
N TRP A 62 -3.05 10.89 -0.42
CA TRP A 62 -3.79 9.64 -0.32
C TRP A 62 -3.06 8.54 -1.11
N LEU A 63 -3.28 7.29 -0.72
CA LEU A 63 -2.65 6.12 -1.33
C LEU A 63 -3.66 4.96 -1.37
N VAL A 64 -3.81 4.35 -2.54
CA VAL A 64 -4.47 3.06 -2.72
C VAL A 64 -3.49 2.10 -3.40
N THR A 65 -3.46 0.84 -2.99
CA THR A 65 -2.52 -0.16 -3.52
C THR A 65 -3.25 -1.39 -4.03
N ASN A 66 -2.59 -2.15 -4.88
CA ASN A 66 -3.17 -3.35 -5.52
C ASN A 66 -2.58 -4.67 -5.02
N GLY A 67 -1.71 -4.66 -4.00
CA GLY A 67 -1.03 -5.87 -3.49
C GLY A 67 0.04 -6.44 -4.42
N LEU A 68 0.33 -5.79 -5.55
CA LEU A 68 1.42 -6.16 -6.48
C LEU A 68 2.61 -5.20 -6.40
N GLY A 69 2.60 -4.23 -5.50
CA GLY A 69 3.55 -3.12 -5.49
C GLY A 69 3.14 -1.94 -6.40
N GLY A 70 2.09 -2.11 -7.21
CA GLY A 70 1.44 -1.00 -7.91
C GLY A 70 0.50 -0.22 -6.99
N TYR A 71 0.25 1.04 -7.37
CA TYR A 71 -0.54 1.97 -6.56
C TYR A 71 -1.16 3.09 -7.41
N ALA A 72 -2.12 3.79 -6.80
CA ALA A 72 -2.53 5.13 -7.21
C ALA A 72 -2.39 6.07 -6.01
N SER A 73 -1.88 7.26 -6.24
CA SER A 73 -1.60 8.23 -5.19
C SER A 73 -1.53 9.64 -5.74
N GLY A 74 -1.92 10.61 -4.93
CA GLY A 74 -1.83 12.02 -5.24
C GLY A 74 -2.13 12.87 -4.01
N THR A 75 -2.20 14.17 -4.20
CA THR A 75 -2.56 15.11 -3.12
C THR A 75 -4.08 15.28 -3.02
N VAL A 76 -4.55 15.82 -1.91
CA VAL A 76 -5.95 16.24 -1.72
C VAL A 76 -6.33 17.36 -2.70
N ALA A 77 -5.38 18.21 -3.07
CA ALA A 77 -5.59 19.26 -4.08
C ALA A 77 -5.79 18.71 -5.50
N GLY A 78 -5.42 17.46 -5.77
CA GLY A 78 -5.37 16.88 -7.11
C GLY A 78 -4.08 17.19 -7.89
N VAL A 79 -3.19 18.03 -7.33
CA VAL A 79 -1.89 18.35 -7.94
C VAL A 79 -0.89 17.24 -7.65
N ASN A 80 -0.20 16.76 -8.68
CA ASN A 80 0.96 15.89 -8.52
C ASN A 80 2.17 16.72 -8.08
N THR A 81 2.53 16.66 -6.79
CA THR A 81 3.69 17.37 -6.24
C THR A 81 4.98 16.57 -6.31
N ARG A 82 4.90 15.25 -6.56
CA ARG A 82 6.03 14.32 -6.67
C ARG A 82 6.01 13.63 -8.02
N ARG A 83 7.18 13.23 -8.53
CA ARG A 83 7.28 12.37 -9.73
C ARG A 83 6.66 10.98 -9.53
N TYR A 84 6.36 10.63 -8.30
CA TYR A 84 5.77 9.36 -7.93
C TYR A 84 4.24 9.37 -7.85
N HIS A 85 3.60 10.55 -7.94
CA HIS A 85 2.15 10.61 -7.98
C HIS A 85 1.62 10.15 -9.34
N GLY A 86 0.46 9.50 -9.31
CA GLY A 86 -0.13 8.88 -10.48
C GLY A 86 -1.45 8.21 -10.15
N LEU A 87 -2.39 8.24 -11.09
CA LEU A 87 -3.63 7.47 -11.02
C LEU A 87 -3.43 6.00 -11.43
N LEU A 88 -2.36 5.67 -12.16
CA LEU A 88 -1.94 4.29 -12.40
C LEU A 88 -0.42 4.21 -12.37
N VAL A 89 0.14 3.77 -11.24
CA VAL A 89 1.53 3.36 -11.13
C VAL A 89 1.58 1.84 -11.09
N ALA A 90 1.93 1.22 -12.22
CA ALA A 90 1.88 -0.23 -12.39
C ALA A 90 3.24 -0.87 -12.10
N SER A 91 3.27 -1.93 -11.29
CA SER A 91 4.45 -2.79 -11.17
C SER A 91 4.42 -3.85 -12.28
N LEU A 92 5.39 -3.80 -13.19
CA LEU A 92 5.48 -4.75 -14.31
C LEU A 92 6.15 -6.07 -13.91
N SER A 93 6.90 -6.07 -12.80
CA SER A 93 7.45 -7.27 -12.19
C SER A 93 7.30 -7.18 -10.67
N PRO A 94 6.16 -7.61 -10.11
CA PRO A 94 5.84 -7.41 -8.70
C PRO A 94 6.97 -7.77 -7.72
N PRO A 95 7.34 -6.88 -6.78
CA PRO A 95 6.79 -5.54 -6.54
C PRO A 95 7.54 -4.37 -7.20
N VAL A 96 8.43 -4.66 -8.14
CA VAL A 96 9.40 -3.74 -8.75
C VAL A 96 9.08 -3.42 -10.21
N GLN A 97 9.98 -2.73 -10.92
CA GLN A 97 9.77 -2.23 -12.28
C GLN A 97 8.46 -1.42 -12.38
N ARG A 98 8.34 -0.42 -11.49
CA ARG A 98 7.14 0.41 -11.43
C ARG A 98 7.20 1.49 -12.49
N MET A 99 6.09 1.67 -13.19
CA MET A 99 5.96 2.73 -14.18
C MET A 99 4.77 3.62 -13.86
N VAL A 100 4.97 4.94 -13.94
CA VAL A 100 3.86 5.90 -13.91
C VAL A 100 3.25 5.91 -15.31
N LEU A 101 2.09 5.29 -15.45
CA LEU A 101 1.40 5.15 -16.72
C LEU A 101 0.43 6.32 -16.94
N LEU A 102 -0.56 6.45 -16.05
CA LEU A 102 -1.51 7.56 -16.02
C LEU A 102 -1.16 8.48 -14.84
N ALA A 103 -0.68 9.68 -15.13
CA ALA A 103 -0.26 10.63 -14.10
C ALA A 103 -1.46 11.33 -13.46
N ALA A 104 -2.38 11.84 -14.28
CA ALA A 104 -3.51 12.63 -13.81
C ALA A 104 -4.68 12.61 -14.80
N LEU A 105 -5.80 13.19 -14.39
CA LEU A 105 -6.91 13.57 -15.26
C LEU A 105 -7.08 15.08 -15.16
N GLU A 106 -7.23 15.74 -16.30
CA GLU A 106 -7.87 17.07 -16.32
C GLU A 106 -9.39 16.86 -16.42
N GLU A 107 -10.13 17.43 -15.46
CA GLU A 107 -11.54 17.12 -15.21
C GLU A 107 -12.35 18.41 -15.18
N TRP A 108 -13.37 18.48 -16.03
CA TRP A 108 -14.26 19.63 -16.14
C TRP A 108 -15.72 19.20 -16.10
N LEU A 109 -16.51 19.95 -15.35
CA LEU A 109 -17.96 19.94 -15.39
C LEU A 109 -18.43 20.96 -16.42
N ILE A 110 -19.27 20.56 -17.37
CA ILE A 110 -19.89 21.47 -18.35
C ILE A 110 -21.38 21.55 -18.03
N VAL A 111 -21.81 22.71 -17.57
CA VAL A 111 -23.22 22.99 -17.27
C VAL A 111 -24.01 23.32 -18.56
N PRO A 112 -25.36 23.24 -18.56
CA PRO A 112 -26.16 23.37 -19.78
C PRO A 112 -26.02 24.68 -20.57
N ASP A 113 -25.58 25.78 -19.92
CA ASP A 113 -25.29 27.05 -20.58
C ASP A 113 -23.90 27.11 -21.23
N GLY A 114 -23.08 26.06 -21.06
CA GLY A 114 -21.74 25.91 -21.61
C GLY A 114 -20.61 26.36 -20.68
N GLU A 115 -20.89 26.90 -19.49
CA GLU A 115 -19.85 27.24 -18.52
C GLU A 115 -19.11 25.98 -18.02
N ARG A 116 -17.80 26.11 -17.79
CA ARG A 116 -16.90 25.02 -17.39
C ARG A 116 -16.40 25.25 -15.97
N GLN A 117 -16.60 24.28 -15.09
CA GLN A 117 -16.13 24.31 -13.71
C GLN A 117 -15.09 23.18 -13.49
N PRO A 118 -13.91 23.47 -12.93
CA PRO A 118 -12.86 22.47 -12.79
C PRO A 118 -13.08 21.56 -11.59
N LEU A 119 -12.71 20.28 -11.71
CA LEU A 119 -12.58 19.35 -10.57
C LEU A 119 -11.12 19.01 -10.26
N SER A 120 -10.28 18.94 -11.29
CA SER A 120 -8.85 18.65 -11.18
C SER A 120 -8.04 19.89 -10.86
N ALA A 121 -6.77 19.69 -10.50
CA ALA A 121 -5.79 20.76 -10.48
C ALA A 121 -4.42 20.30 -10.95
N GLN A 122 -3.65 21.22 -11.51
CA GLN A 122 -2.27 20.98 -11.94
C GLN A 122 -1.42 22.21 -11.63
N GLU A 123 -0.18 22.00 -11.19
CA GLU A 123 0.82 23.07 -11.03
C GLU A 123 1.82 22.99 -12.19
N TYR A 124 2.19 24.15 -12.74
CA TYR A 124 3.17 24.28 -13.82
C TYR A 124 4.46 24.95 -13.32
N TRP A 125 5.52 24.86 -14.11
CA TRP A 125 6.88 25.32 -13.78
C TRP A 125 6.98 26.75 -13.23
N ASP A 126 6.09 27.65 -13.68
CA ASP A 126 6.03 29.07 -13.30
C ASP A 126 5.23 29.32 -12.01
N GLY A 127 4.74 28.27 -11.37
CA GLY A 127 3.91 28.31 -10.16
C GLY A 127 2.42 28.51 -10.44
N THR A 128 2.00 28.55 -11.71
CA THR A 128 0.58 28.60 -12.05
C THR A 128 -0.09 27.30 -11.62
N VAL A 129 -1.15 27.42 -10.82
CA VAL A 129 -2.05 26.31 -10.52
C VAL A 129 -3.32 26.46 -11.34
N TYR A 130 -3.45 25.65 -12.39
CA TYR A 130 -4.63 25.62 -13.25
C TYR A 130 -4.79 24.24 -13.90
N PRO A 131 -6.00 23.67 -13.97
CA PRO A 131 -7.22 24.15 -13.32
C PRO A 131 -7.09 24.16 -11.78
N ASP A 132 -8.06 24.71 -11.07
CA ASP A 132 -8.00 24.96 -9.63
C ASP A 132 -9.21 24.36 -8.88
N GLY A 133 -9.65 23.17 -9.29
CA GLY A 133 -10.87 22.51 -8.79
C GLY A 133 -10.88 22.26 -7.28
N PHE A 134 -9.72 22.25 -6.61
CA PHE A 134 -9.63 22.18 -5.15
C PHE A 134 -10.38 23.33 -4.44
N ARG A 135 -10.58 24.48 -5.10
CA ARG A 135 -11.34 25.61 -4.53
C ARG A 135 -12.83 25.29 -4.31
N LEU A 136 -13.35 24.32 -5.06
CA LEU A 136 -14.74 23.87 -4.98
C LEU A 136 -14.91 22.59 -4.14
N LEU A 137 -13.81 22.01 -3.67
CA LEU A 137 -13.80 20.78 -2.88
C LEU A 137 -14.42 21.06 -1.49
N GLU A 138 -15.51 20.39 -1.17
CA GLU A 138 -16.20 20.48 0.12
C GLU A 138 -15.62 19.54 1.16
N GLY A 139 -15.02 18.44 0.75
CA GLY A 139 -14.33 17.57 1.67
C GLY A 139 -13.80 16.30 1.02
N VAL A 140 -12.95 15.62 1.78
CA VAL A 140 -12.44 14.30 1.44
C VAL A 140 -12.65 13.38 2.62
N ASP A 141 -13.35 12.28 2.38
CA ASP A 141 -13.44 11.16 3.31
C ASP A 141 -12.48 10.05 2.87
N VAL A 142 -11.86 9.36 3.81
CA VAL A 142 -11.13 8.12 3.55
C VAL A 142 -11.84 7.00 4.31
N ASP A 143 -12.59 6.17 3.59
CA ASP A 143 -13.21 4.96 4.13
C ASP A 143 -12.17 3.83 4.14
N GLY A 144 -11.62 3.52 5.32
CA GLY A 144 -10.43 2.69 5.42
C GLY A 144 -9.26 3.35 4.71
N MET A 145 -8.88 2.86 3.53
CA MET A 145 -7.88 3.49 2.65
C MET A 145 -8.46 3.97 1.31
N LEU A 146 -9.79 3.99 1.15
CA LEU A 146 -10.46 4.36 -0.10
C LEU A 146 -10.86 5.84 -0.07
N PRO A 147 -10.21 6.73 -0.84
CA PRO A 147 -10.54 8.14 -0.84
C PRO A 147 -11.84 8.44 -1.61
N ILE A 148 -12.63 9.33 -1.03
CA ILE A 148 -13.92 9.82 -1.54
C ILE A 148 -13.88 11.35 -1.49
N PHE A 149 -13.95 11.99 -2.65
CA PHE A 149 -13.92 13.44 -2.79
C PHE A 149 -15.32 13.95 -3.08
N ARG A 150 -15.70 15.09 -2.49
CA ARG A 150 -16.97 15.76 -2.77
C ARG A 150 -16.77 17.23 -3.10
N TRP A 151 -17.33 17.67 -4.23
CA TRP A 151 -17.37 19.07 -4.63
C TRP A 151 -18.80 19.59 -4.60
N ALA A 152 -18.97 20.85 -4.22
CA ALA A 152 -20.19 21.59 -4.46
C ALA A 152 -19.96 22.65 -5.53
N VAL A 153 -20.73 22.55 -6.61
CA VAL A 153 -20.56 23.36 -7.82
C VAL A 153 -21.93 23.79 -8.33
N ASP A 154 -22.24 25.09 -8.27
CA ASP A 154 -23.48 25.66 -8.81
C ASP A 154 -24.76 24.89 -8.41
N GLY A 155 -24.90 24.62 -7.11
CA GLY A 155 -26.04 23.87 -6.55
C GLY A 155 -26.03 22.37 -6.84
N ARG A 156 -24.91 21.81 -7.33
CA ARG A 156 -24.69 20.38 -7.52
C ARG A 156 -23.71 19.84 -6.49
N ILE A 157 -23.85 18.56 -6.17
CA ILE A 157 -22.87 17.81 -5.37
C ILE A 157 -22.33 16.68 -6.22
N ILE A 158 -21.03 16.70 -6.50
CA ILE A 158 -20.32 15.66 -7.25
C ILE A 158 -19.47 14.84 -6.29
N GLU A 159 -19.59 13.53 -6.36
CA GLU A 159 -18.73 12.59 -5.63
C GLU A 159 -17.79 11.87 -6.59
N LYS A 160 -16.51 11.77 -6.23
CA LYS A 160 -15.51 10.94 -6.89
C LYS A 160 -14.96 9.90 -5.92
N ARG A 161 -14.85 8.65 -6.35
CA ARG A 161 -14.19 7.57 -5.59
C ARG A 161 -13.02 7.01 -6.37
N ILE A 162 -11.99 6.55 -5.66
CA ILE A 162 -10.80 5.96 -6.28
C ILE A 162 -10.42 4.68 -5.53
N TRP A 163 -10.19 3.59 -6.25
CA TRP A 163 -9.62 2.37 -5.69
C TRP A 163 -8.86 1.58 -6.77
N MET A 164 -8.18 0.52 -6.36
CA MET A 164 -7.56 -0.43 -7.29
C MET A 164 -8.11 -1.83 -7.10
N ASP A 165 -8.23 -2.56 -8.20
CA ASP A 165 -8.48 -4.00 -8.13
C ASP A 165 -7.25 -4.71 -7.58
N HIS A 166 -7.46 -5.58 -6.59
CA HIS A 166 -6.35 -6.30 -5.98
C HIS A 166 -5.82 -7.41 -6.88
N GLY A 167 -4.51 -7.54 -6.89
CA GLY A 167 -3.81 -8.50 -7.73
C GLY A 167 -3.84 -8.14 -9.22
N VAL A 168 -4.26 -6.92 -9.57
CA VAL A 168 -4.35 -6.43 -10.95
C VAL A 168 -3.85 -4.98 -11.00
N SER A 169 -3.06 -4.62 -12.01
CA SER A 169 -2.68 -3.22 -12.26
C SER A 169 -3.84 -2.49 -12.95
N ARG A 170 -4.93 -2.28 -12.22
CA ARG A 170 -6.11 -1.52 -12.66
C ARG A 170 -6.61 -0.58 -11.56
N THR A 171 -6.69 0.70 -11.88
CA THR A 171 -7.35 1.73 -11.07
C THR A 171 -8.76 1.95 -11.59
N VAL A 172 -9.69 2.07 -10.65
CA VAL A 172 -11.09 2.38 -10.90
C VAL A 172 -11.40 3.73 -10.29
N LEU A 173 -11.99 4.60 -11.09
CA LEU A 173 -12.52 5.89 -10.65
C LEU A 173 -14.01 5.92 -10.94
N THR A 174 -14.82 6.41 -10.00
CA THR A 174 -16.23 6.66 -10.27
C THR A 174 -16.62 8.09 -10.00
N TYR A 175 -17.60 8.59 -10.76
CA TYR A 175 -18.20 9.90 -10.61
C TYR A 175 -19.72 9.77 -10.49
N ARG A 176 -20.29 10.49 -9.52
CA ARG A 176 -21.73 10.53 -9.29
C ARG A 176 -22.20 11.95 -9.05
N LEU A 177 -23.29 12.34 -9.70
CA LEU A 177 -24.08 13.51 -9.31
C LEU A 177 -25.00 13.08 -8.16
N LEU A 178 -24.69 13.50 -6.93
CA LEU A 178 -25.48 13.17 -5.74
C LEU A 178 -26.70 14.08 -5.58
N ALA A 179 -26.60 15.33 -6.01
CA ALA A 179 -27.66 16.33 -5.95
C ALA A 179 -27.47 17.39 -7.03
N GLY A 180 -28.57 18.02 -7.45
CA GLY A 180 -28.57 19.09 -8.45
C GLY A 180 -28.94 18.61 -9.86
N PRO A 181 -29.03 19.53 -10.83
CA PRO A 181 -29.44 19.21 -12.20
C PRO A 181 -28.33 18.52 -13.00
N PRO A 182 -28.69 17.69 -14.01
CA PRO A 182 -27.73 17.02 -14.89
C PRO A 182 -26.72 17.96 -15.56
N LEU A 183 -25.57 17.40 -15.92
CA LEU A 183 -24.47 18.09 -16.58
C LEU A 183 -23.58 17.10 -17.34
N LEU A 184 -22.60 17.61 -18.08
CA LEU A 184 -21.57 16.78 -18.72
C LEU A 184 -20.29 16.80 -17.88
N LEU A 185 -19.66 15.64 -17.77
CA LEU A 185 -18.29 15.48 -17.30
C LEU A 185 -17.38 15.31 -18.52
N GLN A 186 -16.39 16.18 -18.64
CA GLN A 186 -15.33 16.08 -19.64
C GLN A 186 -14.04 15.66 -18.93
N LEU A 187 -13.43 14.59 -19.44
CA LEU A 187 -12.22 13.98 -18.92
C LEU A 187 -11.13 14.01 -19.98
N ARG A 188 -9.92 14.42 -19.60
CA ARG A 188 -8.73 14.35 -20.44
C ARG A 188 -7.64 13.60 -19.69
N PRO A 189 -7.26 12.38 -20.11
CA PRO A 189 -6.20 11.64 -19.45
C PRO A 189 -4.82 12.17 -19.82
N LEU A 190 -3.94 12.27 -18.81
CA LEU A 190 -2.57 12.74 -18.93
C LEU A 190 -1.61 11.57 -18.62
N PHE A 191 -0.99 11.03 -19.66
CA PHE A 191 -0.10 9.87 -19.63
C PHE A 191 1.37 10.28 -19.52
N ALA A 192 2.09 9.63 -18.61
CA ALA A 192 3.54 9.79 -18.50
C ALA A 192 4.28 8.64 -19.20
N HIS A 193 3.86 7.37 -18.98
CA HIS A 193 4.53 6.16 -19.50
C HIS A 193 6.06 6.22 -19.34
N ARG A 194 6.51 6.21 -18.09
CA ARG A 194 7.94 6.23 -17.74
C ARG A 194 8.23 5.43 -16.48
N ASP A 195 9.51 5.18 -16.24
CA ASP A 195 9.96 4.67 -14.94
C ASP A 195 9.57 5.64 -13.81
N TYR A 196 9.21 5.09 -12.65
CA TYR A 196 8.75 5.89 -11.51
C TYR A 196 9.84 6.76 -10.87
N HIS A 197 11.12 6.44 -11.04
CA HIS A 197 12.25 7.26 -10.59
C HIS A 197 12.66 8.34 -11.59
N GLU A 198 12.17 8.30 -12.82
CA GLU A 198 12.52 9.26 -13.87
C GLU A 198 11.44 10.33 -14.06
N GLN A 199 11.69 11.27 -14.97
CA GLN A 199 10.71 12.21 -15.50
C GLN A 199 10.69 12.11 -17.01
N ARG A 200 9.54 12.42 -17.58
CA ARG A 200 9.41 12.53 -19.02
C ARG A 200 9.56 13.97 -19.45
N HIS A 201 10.43 14.19 -20.44
CA HIS A 201 10.45 15.41 -21.24
C HIS A 201 10.02 15.05 -22.66
N GLY A 202 9.22 15.92 -23.27
CA GLY A 202 8.42 15.61 -24.45
C GLY A 202 9.30 15.30 -25.65
N GLN A 203 9.50 14.00 -25.87
CA GLN A 203 9.97 13.32 -27.08
C GLN A 203 9.55 11.83 -26.95
N GLY A 204 9.59 11.07 -28.06
CA GLY A 204 9.16 9.67 -28.12
C GLY A 204 7.71 9.50 -28.60
N GLY A 205 7.46 8.39 -29.30
CA GLY A 205 6.15 8.08 -29.88
C GLY A 205 5.23 7.41 -28.87
N PHE A 206 3.97 7.82 -28.89
CA PHE A 206 2.85 7.05 -28.34
C PHE A 206 2.09 6.45 -29.51
N ASP A 207 1.95 5.14 -29.52
CA ASP A 207 1.01 4.48 -30.41
C ASP A 207 -0.35 4.45 -29.72
N MET A 208 -1.38 4.91 -30.43
CA MET A 208 -2.72 5.05 -29.88
C MET A 208 -3.72 4.30 -30.74
N ALA A 209 -4.54 3.47 -30.11
CA ALA A 209 -5.73 2.89 -30.71
C ALA A 209 -6.98 3.43 -29.99
N GLU A 210 -7.92 3.96 -30.76
CA GLU A 210 -9.21 4.45 -30.25
C GLU A 210 -10.24 3.31 -30.22
N SER A 211 -11.05 3.27 -29.17
CA SER A 211 -12.25 2.42 -29.06
C SER A 211 -13.49 3.31 -28.89
N SER A 212 -14.68 2.70 -28.89
CA SER A 212 -15.92 3.44 -28.57
C SER A 212 -15.91 4.00 -27.14
N ASP A 213 -15.11 3.40 -26.26
CA ASP A 213 -15.17 3.65 -24.82
C ASP A 213 -13.93 4.41 -24.31
N GLY A 214 -12.89 4.56 -25.13
CA GLY A 214 -11.66 5.28 -24.78
C GLY A 214 -10.47 4.93 -25.67
N TRP A 215 -9.32 4.61 -25.07
CA TRP A 215 -8.08 4.40 -25.80
C TRP A 215 -7.22 3.25 -25.24
N ILE A 216 -6.38 2.70 -26.11
CA ILE A 216 -5.20 1.92 -25.75
C ILE A 216 -3.99 2.76 -26.12
N ILE A 217 -3.14 3.03 -25.14
CA ILE A 217 -1.90 3.78 -25.27
C ILE A 217 -0.72 2.81 -25.13
N ASP A 218 0.14 2.74 -26.13
CA ASP A 218 1.36 1.94 -26.13
C ASP A 218 2.59 2.87 -26.22
N ALA A 219 3.52 2.71 -25.30
CA ALA A 219 4.82 3.34 -25.36
C ALA A 219 5.89 2.30 -25.05
N ALA A 220 6.79 2.06 -26.01
CA ALA A 220 7.88 1.10 -25.89
C ALA A 220 7.43 -0.32 -25.49
N GLY A 221 6.23 -0.75 -25.92
CA GLY A 221 5.70 -2.09 -25.67
C GLY A 221 4.95 -2.22 -24.33
N VAL A 222 4.85 -1.15 -23.55
CA VAL A 222 4.02 -1.10 -22.34
C VAL A 222 2.70 -0.44 -22.67
N ARG A 223 1.59 -1.17 -22.44
CA ARG A 223 0.24 -0.74 -22.78
C ARG A 223 -0.54 -0.27 -21.58
N THR A 224 -1.35 0.76 -21.80
CA THR A 224 -2.40 1.21 -20.88
C THR A 224 -3.73 1.23 -21.60
N HIS A 225 -4.69 0.51 -21.04
CA HIS A 225 -6.09 0.54 -21.41
C HIS A 225 -6.79 1.63 -20.59
N PHE A 226 -7.50 2.52 -21.26
CA PHE A 226 -8.28 3.61 -20.66
C PHE A 226 -9.70 3.56 -21.20
N ASP A 227 -10.66 3.16 -20.37
CA ASP A 227 -12.08 3.07 -20.73
C ASP A 227 -12.92 3.97 -19.83
N VAL A 228 -13.96 4.60 -20.38
CA VAL A 228 -14.98 5.36 -19.65
C VAL A 228 -16.37 4.81 -19.99
N ARG A 229 -17.25 4.69 -19.00
CA ARG A 229 -18.61 4.14 -19.14
C ARG A 229 -19.59 4.92 -18.25
N PRO A 230 -20.90 4.94 -18.56
CA PRO A 230 -21.54 4.42 -19.77
C PRO A 230 -21.52 5.44 -20.92
N SER A 231 -21.60 4.94 -22.16
CA SER A 231 -21.89 5.73 -23.36
C SER A 231 -21.06 7.02 -23.51
N PRO A 232 -19.71 6.95 -23.42
CA PRO A 232 -18.88 8.12 -23.61
C PRO A 232 -18.92 8.63 -25.05
N VAL A 233 -18.60 9.90 -25.23
CA VAL A 233 -18.23 10.48 -26.52
C VAL A 233 -16.72 10.72 -26.49
N VAL A 234 -15.99 9.86 -27.19
CA VAL A 234 -14.53 9.94 -27.34
C VAL A 234 -14.18 10.90 -28.47
N ARG A 235 -13.24 11.81 -28.23
CA ARG A 235 -12.72 12.75 -29.22
C ARG A 235 -11.20 12.75 -29.21
N SER A 236 -10.59 12.03 -30.15
CA SER A 236 -9.14 12.00 -30.30
C SER A 236 -8.58 13.32 -30.85
N ARG A 237 -7.74 13.96 -30.04
CA ARG A 237 -6.94 15.13 -30.38
C ARG A 237 -5.62 15.04 -29.61
N PRO A 238 -4.68 14.21 -30.09
CA PRO A 238 -3.41 14.02 -29.41
C PRO A 238 -2.67 15.34 -29.22
N ASP A 239 -2.17 15.57 -28.00
CA ASP A 239 -1.49 16.80 -27.63
C ASP A 239 -0.55 16.57 -26.45
N TRP A 240 0.18 17.60 -26.06
CA TRP A 240 1.13 17.59 -24.95
C TRP A 240 0.83 18.69 -23.94
N TYR A 241 0.95 18.33 -22.67
CA TYR A 241 0.92 19.23 -21.53
C TYR A 241 2.37 19.43 -21.08
N TRP A 242 2.87 20.64 -21.25
CA TRP A 242 4.28 20.94 -21.08
C TRP A 242 4.57 21.48 -19.68
N ARG A 243 5.71 21.05 -19.12
CA ARG A 243 6.34 21.64 -17.95
C ARG A 243 5.43 21.68 -16.72
N VAL A 244 4.76 20.55 -16.47
CA VAL A 244 4.09 20.26 -15.21
C VAL A 244 5.12 20.20 -14.09
N LEU A 245 4.83 20.82 -12.94
CA LEU A 245 5.77 20.93 -11.82
C LEU A 245 5.48 19.89 -10.73
N HIS A 246 6.52 19.15 -10.34
CA HIS A 246 6.59 18.37 -9.13
C HIS A 246 7.32 19.16 -8.02
N ARG A 247 6.59 20.05 -7.31
CA ARG A 247 7.18 20.98 -6.33
C ARG A 247 8.00 20.30 -5.22
N ALA A 248 7.61 19.10 -4.79
CA ALA A 248 8.35 18.36 -3.77
C ALA A 248 9.69 17.82 -4.31
N GLU A 249 9.83 17.59 -5.62
CA GLU A 249 11.12 17.26 -6.22
C GLU A 249 12.01 18.51 -6.32
N ARG A 250 11.43 19.67 -6.64
CA ARG A 250 12.11 20.98 -6.60
C ARG A 250 12.69 21.27 -5.22
N ASP A 251 11.91 21.07 -4.16
CA ASP A 251 12.35 21.27 -2.77
C ASP A 251 13.50 20.32 -2.38
N ARG A 252 13.58 19.16 -3.03
CA ARG A 252 14.66 18.17 -2.85
C ARG A 252 15.88 18.45 -3.73
N GLY A 253 15.82 19.46 -4.61
CA GLY A 253 16.87 19.76 -5.58
C GLY A 253 17.02 18.70 -6.67
N LEU A 254 15.94 17.97 -6.97
CA LEU A 254 15.87 16.99 -8.05
C LEU A 254 15.25 17.62 -9.30
N ASP A 255 15.36 16.95 -10.44
CA ASP A 255 14.59 17.34 -11.62
C ASP A 255 13.08 17.40 -11.25
N ASP A 256 12.39 18.45 -11.69
CA ASP A 256 11.10 18.85 -11.10
C ASP A 256 10.03 19.13 -12.15
N GLU A 257 10.37 19.15 -13.43
CA GLU A 257 9.43 19.36 -14.53
C GLU A 257 9.09 18.03 -15.25
N GLU A 258 7.87 17.91 -15.77
CA GLU A 258 7.41 16.77 -16.57
C GLU A 258 6.49 17.22 -17.71
N ASP A 259 6.60 16.56 -18.86
CA ASP A 259 5.70 16.69 -19.99
C ASP A 259 4.78 15.46 -20.10
N LEU A 260 3.47 15.70 -20.19
CA LEU A 260 2.44 14.64 -20.20
C LEU A 260 1.72 14.59 -21.55
N PHE A 261 1.54 13.38 -22.07
CA PHE A 261 0.81 13.14 -23.31
C PHE A 261 -0.69 12.98 -23.04
N THR A 262 -1.52 13.51 -23.93
CA THR A 262 -2.97 13.29 -23.91
C THR A 262 -3.46 12.79 -25.26
N PRO A 263 -4.28 11.73 -25.34
CA PRO A 263 -4.88 11.27 -26.58
C PRO A 263 -6.05 12.14 -27.06
N GLY A 264 -6.69 12.87 -26.15
CA GLY A 264 -7.90 13.64 -26.45
C GLY A 264 -8.81 13.77 -25.23
N THR A 265 -10.11 13.92 -25.47
CA THR A 265 -11.11 14.11 -24.41
C THR A 265 -12.22 13.08 -24.50
N VAL A 266 -12.78 12.69 -23.36
CA VAL A 266 -14.02 11.93 -23.23
C VAL A 266 -15.09 12.80 -22.60
N GLU A 267 -16.27 12.83 -23.17
CA GLU A 267 -17.45 13.50 -22.60
C GLU A 267 -18.50 12.46 -22.21
N VAL A 268 -19.06 12.57 -21.01
CA VAL A 268 -20.08 11.63 -20.51
C VAL A 268 -21.08 12.37 -19.63
N ALA A 269 -22.34 11.95 -19.67
CA ALA A 269 -23.40 12.58 -18.88
C ALA A 269 -23.32 12.17 -17.40
N LEU A 270 -23.45 13.15 -16.51
CA LEU A 270 -23.78 12.96 -15.11
C LEU A 270 -25.25 13.34 -14.91
N ASP A 271 -26.12 12.35 -14.91
CA ASP A 271 -27.59 12.51 -14.85
C ASP A 271 -28.19 12.28 -13.45
N GLY A 272 -27.36 11.85 -12.49
CA GLY A 272 -27.75 11.50 -11.12
C GLY A 272 -28.45 10.15 -10.98
N GLN A 273 -28.62 9.41 -12.08
CA GLN A 273 -29.20 8.06 -12.11
C GLN A 273 -28.12 7.01 -12.31
N THR A 274 -27.11 7.30 -13.15
CA THR A 274 -26.07 6.36 -13.52
C THR A 274 -24.72 6.81 -12.99
N GLU A 275 -23.95 5.85 -12.45
CA GLU A 275 -22.56 6.08 -12.05
C GLU A 275 -21.67 6.04 -13.30
N VAL A 276 -20.84 7.07 -13.46
CA VAL A 276 -19.78 7.07 -14.47
C VAL A 276 -18.58 6.33 -13.90
N VAL A 277 -18.03 5.41 -14.68
CA VAL A 277 -16.88 4.57 -14.32
C VAL A 277 -15.76 4.79 -15.30
N LEU A 278 -14.57 5.07 -14.79
CA LEU A 278 -13.33 5.13 -15.55
C LEU A 278 -12.41 4.00 -15.07
N LEU A 279 -11.83 3.28 -16.04
CA LEU A 279 -10.95 2.15 -15.82
C LEU A 279 -9.63 2.43 -16.51
N ALA A 280 -8.54 2.45 -15.74
CA ALA A 280 -7.18 2.57 -16.26
C ALA A 280 -6.37 1.35 -15.82
N GLY A 281 -5.81 0.58 -16.75
CA GLY A 281 -5.02 -0.60 -16.37
C GLY A 281 -4.08 -1.13 -17.46
N THR A 282 -3.21 -2.06 -17.10
CA THR A 282 -2.24 -2.68 -18.04
C THR A 282 -2.86 -3.73 -18.95
N ASP A 283 -4.05 -4.21 -18.58
CA ASP A 283 -4.76 -5.29 -19.26
C ASP A 283 -6.20 -4.84 -19.58
N PRO A 284 -6.81 -5.38 -20.65
CA PRO A 284 -8.19 -5.10 -20.97
C PRO A 284 -9.12 -5.58 -19.84
N VAL A 285 -10.23 -4.86 -19.66
CA VAL A 285 -11.24 -5.22 -18.66
C VAL A 285 -11.89 -6.56 -19.04
N PRO A 286 -11.86 -7.58 -18.16
CA PRO A 286 -12.46 -8.88 -18.45
C PRO A 286 -13.96 -8.78 -18.73
N HIS A 287 -14.47 -9.69 -19.56
CA HIS A 287 -15.91 -9.82 -19.75
C HIS A 287 -16.60 -10.15 -18.42
N GLY A 288 -17.71 -9.46 -18.12
CA GLY A 288 -18.45 -9.64 -16.87
C GLY A 288 -17.84 -8.96 -15.65
N TRP A 289 -16.76 -8.19 -15.80
CA TRP A 289 -16.31 -7.29 -14.73
C TRP A 289 -17.40 -6.26 -14.40
N ASP A 290 -17.62 -6.02 -13.11
CA ASP A 290 -18.67 -5.16 -12.59
C ASP A 290 -18.13 -4.21 -11.50
N VAL A 291 -18.51 -2.94 -11.59
CA VAL A 291 -18.02 -1.88 -10.71
C VAL A 291 -18.49 -2.06 -9.27
N ALA A 292 -19.74 -2.50 -9.06
CA ALA A 292 -20.28 -2.69 -7.72
C ALA A 292 -19.59 -3.86 -7.01
N THR A 293 -19.34 -4.95 -7.74
CA THR A 293 -18.60 -6.12 -7.26
C THR A 293 -17.15 -5.76 -6.92
N SER A 294 -16.47 -5.00 -7.78
CA SER A 294 -15.11 -4.51 -7.54
C SER A 294 -15.04 -3.60 -6.30
N TRP A 295 -15.94 -2.62 -6.18
CA TRP A 295 -16.02 -1.74 -5.01
C TRP A 295 -16.28 -2.53 -3.72
N HIS A 296 -17.23 -3.47 -3.74
CA HIS A 296 -17.54 -4.28 -2.58
C HIS A 296 -16.35 -5.16 -2.16
N ALA A 297 -15.61 -5.72 -3.13
CA ALA A 297 -14.40 -6.48 -2.86
C ALA A 297 -13.28 -5.62 -2.23
N ALA A 298 -13.15 -4.34 -2.64
CA ALA A 298 -12.21 -3.41 -2.02
C ALA A 298 -12.57 -3.11 -0.55
N GLN A 299 -13.85 -2.83 -0.27
CA GLN A 299 -14.33 -2.61 1.10
C GLN A 299 -14.19 -3.87 1.97
N GLN A 300 -14.61 -5.04 1.47
CA GLN A 300 -14.53 -6.30 2.20
C GLN A 300 -13.10 -6.64 2.62
N ARG A 301 -12.09 -6.36 1.77
CA ARG A 301 -10.69 -6.59 2.12
C ARG A 301 -10.26 -5.78 3.34
N GLN A 302 -10.64 -4.50 3.40
CA GLN A 302 -10.31 -3.64 4.54
C GLN A 302 -11.07 -4.06 5.79
N HIS A 303 -12.34 -4.43 5.67
CA HIS A 303 -13.14 -4.93 6.79
C HIS A 303 -12.64 -6.27 7.34
N ALA A 304 -12.15 -7.18 6.49
CA ALA A 304 -11.61 -8.48 6.92
C ALA A 304 -10.36 -8.34 7.83
N LEU A 305 -9.69 -7.20 7.77
CA LEU A 305 -8.49 -6.90 8.56
C LEU A 305 -8.81 -6.17 9.85
N ALA A 306 -9.96 -5.50 9.92
CA ALA A 306 -10.37 -4.80 11.11
C ALA A 306 -10.70 -5.83 12.19
N ASP A 307 -9.89 -5.89 13.25
CA ASP A 307 -10.21 -6.68 14.44
C ASP A 307 -11.49 -6.10 15.07
N PRO A 308 -12.62 -6.85 15.06
CA PRO A 308 -13.87 -6.36 15.62
C PRO A 308 -13.81 -6.20 17.14
N SER A 309 -12.81 -6.79 17.81
CA SER A 309 -12.60 -6.64 19.25
C SER A 309 -11.76 -5.40 19.61
N SER A 310 -11.15 -4.75 18.63
CA SER A 310 -10.37 -3.53 18.85
C SER A 310 -11.30 -2.32 18.99
N GLU A 311 -11.45 -1.83 20.22
CA GLU A 311 -12.27 -0.66 20.52
C GLU A 311 -11.60 0.66 20.09
N HIS A 312 -10.29 0.67 19.77
CA HIS A 312 -9.56 1.90 19.48
C HIS A 312 -9.62 2.29 17.98
N PRO A 313 -10.28 3.40 17.63
CA PRO A 313 -10.43 3.92 16.25
C PRO A 313 -9.12 3.91 15.44
N LEU A 314 -8.08 4.57 15.95
CA LEU A 314 -6.79 4.69 15.27
C LEU A 314 -6.08 3.34 15.08
N ALA A 315 -6.17 2.41 16.03
CA ALA A 315 -5.50 1.12 15.92
C ALA A 315 -6.08 0.30 14.77
N ARG A 316 -7.42 0.32 14.61
CA ARG A 316 -8.09 -0.30 13.45
C ARG A 316 -7.61 0.32 12.14
N GLN A 317 -7.51 1.65 12.08
CA GLN A 317 -7.02 2.35 10.89
C GLN A 317 -5.57 1.95 10.54
N LEU A 318 -4.69 1.84 11.53
CA LEU A 318 -3.29 1.44 11.33
C LEU A 318 -3.17 0.00 10.81
N VAL A 319 -4.04 -0.91 11.25
CA VAL A 319 -4.07 -2.30 10.73
C VAL A 319 -4.45 -2.32 9.25
N VAL A 320 -5.48 -1.54 8.86
CA VAL A 320 -5.89 -1.44 7.45
C VAL A 320 -4.79 -0.76 6.62
N ALA A 321 -4.17 0.31 7.12
CA ALA A 321 -3.05 0.98 6.45
C ALA A 321 -1.83 0.05 6.29
N GLY A 322 -1.54 -0.80 7.28
CA GLY A 322 -0.45 -1.76 7.25
C GLY A 322 -0.58 -2.81 6.13
N GLU A 323 -1.79 -3.13 5.68
CA GLU A 323 -1.99 -4.08 4.58
C GLU A 323 -1.39 -3.59 3.27
N GLN A 324 -1.33 -2.28 3.05
CA GLN A 324 -0.85 -1.70 1.80
C GLN A 324 0.60 -2.09 1.48
N PHE A 325 1.40 -2.43 2.50
CA PHE A 325 2.81 -2.79 2.37
C PHE A 325 3.04 -4.28 2.08
N ARG A 326 2.02 -5.13 2.24
CA ARG A 326 2.11 -6.58 1.98
C ARG A 326 1.85 -6.84 0.52
N VAL A 327 2.83 -7.40 -0.19
CA VAL A 327 2.75 -7.54 -1.65
C VAL A 327 3.21 -8.91 -2.15
N ALA A 328 2.66 -9.30 -3.28
CA ALA A 328 3.15 -10.43 -4.05
C ALA A 328 4.55 -10.12 -4.60
N ARG A 329 5.41 -11.15 -4.61
CA ARG A 329 6.74 -11.11 -5.21
C ARG A 329 6.82 -12.13 -6.33
N ARG A 330 7.19 -11.66 -7.52
CA ARG A 330 7.61 -12.54 -8.61
C ARG A 330 9.03 -13.02 -8.31
N MET A 331 9.20 -14.33 -8.26
CA MET A 331 10.51 -14.96 -8.17
C MET A 331 11.09 -15.10 -9.57
N ALA A 332 12.36 -14.71 -9.78
CA ALA A 332 13.06 -14.85 -11.07
C ALA A 332 13.11 -16.31 -11.59
N ILE A 333 12.90 -17.28 -10.70
CA ILE A 333 13.00 -18.73 -10.96
C ILE A 333 11.64 -19.38 -11.25
N SER A 334 10.56 -18.59 -11.37
CA SER A 334 9.22 -19.13 -11.63
C SER A 334 8.65 -18.58 -12.93
N PRO A 335 8.11 -19.43 -13.82
CA PRO A 335 7.38 -18.95 -14.99
C PRO A 335 6.21 -18.08 -14.55
N PRO A 336 5.77 -17.10 -15.37
CA PRO A 336 4.59 -16.32 -15.05
C PRO A 336 3.39 -17.26 -14.84
N PRO A 337 2.57 -17.04 -13.79
CA PRO A 337 1.35 -17.82 -13.62
C PRO A 337 0.44 -17.61 -14.84
N LEU A 338 -0.17 -18.70 -15.31
CA LEU A 338 -1.19 -18.65 -16.34
C LEU A 338 -2.42 -17.90 -15.80
N ALA A 339 -3.07 -17.10 -16.64
CA ALA A 339 -4.27 -16.36 -16.26
C ALA A 339 -5.33 -17.32 -15.69
N GLY A 340 -5.69 -17.15 -14.42
CA GLY A 340 -6.74 -17.92 -13.74
C GLY A 340 -6.30 -18.84 -12.61
N GLU A 341 -5.01 -19.00 -12.31
CA GLU A 341 -4.58 -19.72 -11.10
C GLU A 341 -4.67 -18.82 -9.86
N GLY A 342 -5.32 -19.31 -8.80
CA GLY A 342 -5.53 -18.57 -7.56
C GLY A 342 -4.23 -18.19 -6.85
N GLN A 343 -4.15 -16.94 -6.36
CA GLN A 343 -2.99 -16.30 -5.71
C GLN A 343 -2.61 -16.87 -4.32
N GLY A 344 -3.00 -18.10 -3.98
CA GLY A 344 -2.91 -18.67 -2.63
C GLY A 344 -1.58 -19.30 -2.23
N GLY A 345 -0.51 -19.20 -3.04
CA GLY A 345 0.76 -19.89 -2.76
C GLY A 345 2.03 -19.23 -3.31
N GLY A 346 1.95 -17.97 -3.75
CA GLY A 346 3.09 -17.25 -4.32
C GLY A 346 4.05 -16.68 -3.26
N ALA A 347 5.28 -16.35 -3.66
CA ALA A 347 6.21 -15.63 -2.80
C ALA A 347 5.63 -14.25 -2.40
N ARG A 348 5.93 -13.81 -1.18
CA ARG A 348 5.45 -12.56 -0.59
C ARG A 348 6.64 -11.76 -0.09
N THR A 349 6.49 -10.43 -0.08
CA THR A 349 7.45 -9.52 0.53
C THR A 349 6.73 -8.32 1.16
N VAL A 350 7.49 -7.46 1.83
CA VAL A 350 7.01 -6.21 2.42
C VAL A 350 7.74 -5.05 1.75
N ILE A 351 7.00 -4.13 1.13
CA ILE A 351 7.58 -2.88 0.63
C ILE A 351 7.94 -1.99 1.82
N ALA A 352 9.16 -1.44 1.83
CA ALA A 352 9.64 -0.61 2.93
C ALA A 352 8.92 0.73 3.03
N GLY A 353 8.45 1.27 1.90
CA GLY A 353 7.66 2.49 1.88
C GLY A 353 7.28 2.93 0.47
N TYR A 354 6.04 3.37 0.32
CA TYR A 354 5.67 4.14 -0.86
C TYR A 354 6.17 5.59 -0.70
N HIS A 355 6.63 6.23 -1.77
CA HIS A 355 6.51 5.75 -3.16
C HIS A 355 7.76 5.09 -3.75
N TRP A 356 8.94 5.43 -3.24
CA TRP A 356 10.22 5.19 -3.91
C TRP A 356 11.00 3.96 -3.41
N PHE A 357 10.54 3.26 -2.37
CA PHE A 357 11.25 2.06 -1.90
C PHE A 357 10.68 0.78 -2.51
N ALA A 358 11.58 -0.17 -2.80
CA ALA A 358 11.27 -1.57 -2.96
C ALA A 358 11.14 -2.25 -1.58
N ASP A 359 11.34 -3.56 -1.50
CA ASP A 359 11.49 -4.30 -0.26
C ASP A 359 12.95 -4.30 0.22
N TRP A 360 13.09 -3.98 1.51
CA TRP A 360 14.35 -3.91 2.22
C TRP A 360 14.32 -4.95 3.34
N GLY A 361 15.36 -5.77 3.45
CA GLY A 361 15.40 -6.90 4.38
C GLY A 361 15.26 -6.45 5.83
N ARG A 362 15.95 -5.37 6.21
CA ARG A 362 15.87 -4.77 7.55
C ARG A 362 14.42 -4.36 7.87
N ASP A 363 13.84 -3.49 7.06
CA ASP A 363 12.49 -2.94 7.23
C ASP A 363 11.45 -4.05 7.25
N SER A 364 11.59 -5.04 6.36
CA SER A 364 10.73 -6.22 6.32
C SER A 364 10.78 -6.99 7.63
N MET A 365 11.97 -7.34 8.14
CA MET A 365 12.08 -8.14 9.36
C MET A 365 11.61 -7.39 10.63
N ILE A 366 11.80 -6.06 10.67
CA ILE A 366 11.31 -5.22 11.77
C ILE A 366 9.77 -5.13 11.76
N SER A 367 9.17 -4.93 10.58
CA SER A 367 7.73 -4.68 10.44
C SER A 367 6.89 -5.96 10.39
N LEU A 368 7.44 -7.08 9.93
CA LEU A 368 6.70 -8.33 9.72
C LEU A 368 5.91 -8.80 10.96
N PRO A 369 6.44 -8.74 12.20
CA PRO A 369 5.68 -9.08 13.40
C PRO A 369 4.41 -8.24 13.59
N ALA A 370 4.38 -7.00 13.12
CA ALA A 370 3.17 -6.17 13.22
C ALA A 370 2.22 -6.45 12.03
N LEU A 371 2.78 -6.65 10.83
CA LEU A 371 2.01 -6.69 9.59
C LEU A 371 1.35 -8.04 9.30
N ALA A 372 1.97 -9.16 9.68
CA ALA A 372 1.58 -10.48 9.19
C ALA A 372 1.51 -11.59 10.25
N THR A 373 1.50 -11.24 11.55
CA THR A 373 1.29 -12.22 12.63
C THR A 373 -0.14 -12.22 13.20
N GLN A 374 -1.08 -11.60 12.50
CA GLN A 374 -2.51 -11.63 12.85
C GLN A 374 -3.20 -12.85 12.22
N PRO A 375 -4.25 -13.41 12.85
CA PRO A 375 -5.08 -14.45 12.24
C PRO A 375 -5.49 -14.06 10.81
N GLY A 376 -5.35 -14.98 9.86
CA GLY A 376 -5.62 -14.74 8.43
C GLY A 376 -4.41 -14.26 7.60
N SER A 377 -3.36 -13.71 8.23
CA SER A 377 -2.13 -13.24 7.56
C SER A 377 -0.87 -14.07 7.85
N LEU A 378 -0.98 -15.06 8.75
CA LEU A 378 0.14 -15.90 9.20
C LEU A 378 0.91 -16.59 8.05
N TRP A 379 0.18 -16.99 7.00
CA TRP A 379 0.78 -17.63 5.84
C TRP A 379 1.68 -16.66 5.06
N GLU A 380 1.36 -15.36 5.04
CA GLU A 380 2.19 -14.33 4.40
C GLU A 380 3.48 -14.13 5.20
N ALA A 381 3.42 -14.06 6.53
CA ALA A 381 4.62 -14.02 7.36
C ALA A 381 5.55 -15.20 7.07
N ARG A 382 4.97 -16.40 7.01
CA ARG A 382 5.72 -17.61 6.65
C ARG A 382 6.37 -17.49 5.27
N ALA A 383 5.67 -16.95 4.27
CA ALA A 383 6.17 -16.77 2.90
C ALA A 383 7.29 -15.71 2.81
N VAL A 384 7.19 -14.60 3.55
CA VAL A 384 8.24 -13.56 3.62
C VAL A 384 9.52 -14.11 4.25
N LEU A 385 9.38 -14.83 5.37
CA LEU A 385 10.51 -15.49 6.06
C LEU A 385 11.18 -16.52 5.14
N ASP A 386 10.39 -17.35 4.44
CA ASP A 386 10.91 -18.31 3.48
C ASP A 386 11.66 -17.66 2.33
N THR A 387 11.11 -16.58 1.80
CA THR A 387 11.75 -15.84 0.71
C THR A 387 13.10 -15.30 1.18
N SER A 388 13.15 -14.69 2.36
CA SER A 388 14.38 -14.11 2.91
C SER A 388 15.47 -15.17 3.14
N ILE A 389 15.10 -16.33 3.69
CA ILE A 389 16.02 -17.45 3.96
C ILE A 389 16.56 -18.07 2.67
N LYS A 390 15.76 -18.12 1.59
CA LYS A 390 16.23 -18.61 0.27
C LYS A 390 17.34 -17.76 -0.34
N TYR A 391 17.43 -16.48 0.04
CA TYR A 391 18.48 -15.57 -0.39
C TYR A 391 19.62 -15.44 0.64
N LEU A 392 19.75 -16.37 1.59
CA LEU A 392 20.91 -16.38 2.48
C LEU A 392 22.21 -16.56 1.69
N ASP A 393 23.16 -15.65 1.91
CA ASP A 393 24.49 -15.72 1.35
C ASP A 393 25.53 -15.34 2.40
N HIS A 394 26.50 -16.21 2.64
CA HIS A 394 27.54 -16.01 3.66
C HIS A 394 26.99 -15.61 5.05
N GLY A 395 25.83 -16.16 5.42
CA GLY A 395 25.17 -15.85 6.69
C GLY A 395 24.42 -14.51 6.72
N LEU A 396 24.25 -13.81 5.58
CA LEU A 396 23.47 -12.58 5.48
C LEU A 396 22.22 -12.79 4.63
N ILE A 397 21.09 -12.21 5.04
CA ILE A 397 19.98 -11.93 4.12
C ILE A 397 20.23 -10.61 3.38
N PRO A 398 19.63 -10.39 2.21
CA PRO A 398 19.79 -9.13 1.50
C PRO A 398 19.28 -7.92 2.30
N ASN A 399 19.99 -6.79 2.19
CA ASN A 399 19.51 -5.49 2.63
C ASN A 399 18.47 -4.91 1.68
N ARG A 400 18.73 -4.97 0.37
CA ARG A 400 17.85 -4.43 -0.69
C ARG A 400 17.69 -5.46 -1.80
N PHE A 401 16.46 -5.60 -2.28
CA PHE A 401 16.18 -6.24 -3.57
C PHE A 401 16.05 -5.15 -4.66
N PRO A 402 16.97 -5.10 -5.64
CA PRO A 402 16.94 -4.06 -6.67
C PRO A 402 15.71 -4.13 -7.58
N ASP A 403 15.39 -2.99 -8.19
CA ASP A 403 14.19 -2.85 -9.02
C ASP A 403 14.30 -3.58 -10.37
N GLY A 404 15.51 -3.75 -10.90
CA GLY A 404 15.79 -4.31 -12.23
C GLY A 404 16.03 -5.83 -12.29
N GLY A 405 15.80 -6.56 -11.20
CA GLY A 405 16.13 -8.00 -11.14
C GLY A 405 17.62 -8.30 -11.03
N GLU A 406 18.41 -7.29 -10.64
CA GLU A 406 19.84 -7.40 -10.34
C GLU A 406 20.09 -8.27 -9.08
N GLN A 407 21.35 -8.57 -8.81
CA GLN A 407 21.74 -9.32 -7.62
C GLN A 407 21.36 -8.55 -6.35
N PRO A 408 20.75 -9.20 -5.35
CA PRO A 408 20.45 -8.56 -4.08
C PRO A 408 21.70 -7.98 -3.41
N GLU A 409 21.54 -6.85 -2.72
CA GLU A 409 22.63 -6.19 -2.01
C GLU A 409 22.77 -6.74 -0.58
N TYR A 410 23.99 -7.10 -0.15
CA TYR A 410 24.27 -7.66 1.17
C TYR A 410 25.08 -6.71 2.06
N ASN A 411 24.72 -5.42 2.06
CA ASN A 411 25.38 -4.34 2.77
C ASN A 411 24.69 -4.01 4.12
N THR A 412 24.32 -5.02 4.90
CA THR A 412 23.61 -4.88 6.19
C THR A 412 24.24 -5.76 7.27
N ILE A 413 24.40 -5.21 8.49
CA ILE A 413 24.82 -5.95 9.68
C ILE A 413 23.64 -6.33 10.60
N ASP A 414 22.48 -5.67 10.45
CA ASP A 414 21.31 -5.84 11.31
C ASP A 414 20.21 -6.73 10.73
N ALA A 415 20.00 -6.76 9.41
CA ALA A 415 18.82 -7.40 8.81
C ALA A 415 18.68 -8.88 9.19
N THR A 416 19.78 -9.64 9.12
CA THR A 416 19.79 -11.06 9.49
C THR A 416 19.55 -11.27 10.98
N LEU A 417 19.98 -10.34 11.84
CA LEU A 417 19.72 -10.47 13.27
C LEU A 417 18.25 -10.15 13.58
N TRP A 418 17.63 -9.22 12.84
CA TRP A 418 16.18 -9.01 12.89
C TRP A 418 15.38 -10.21 12.39
N LEU A 419 15.89 -11.00 11.43
CA LEU A 419 15.26 -12.25 11.00
C LEU A 419 15.02 -13.21 12.18
N PHE A 420 15.97 -13.34 13.12
CA PHE A 420 15.77 -14.18 14.31
C PHE A 420 14.59 -13.69 15.16
N GLN A 421 14.44 -12.38 15.31
CA GLN A 421 13.32 -11.82 16.05
C GLN A 421 11.99 -12.02 15.31
N ALA A 422 11.98 -11.88 13.99
CA ALA A 422 10.80 -12.15 13.16
C ALA A 422 10.38 -13.64 13.23
N LEU A 423 11.35 -14.57 13.16
CA LEU A 423 11.12 -16.01 13.34
C LEU A 423 10.57 -16.34 14.73
N ALA A 424 11.12 -15.72 15.78
CA ALA A 424 10.63 -15.92 17.14
C ALA A 424 9.20 -15.38 17.32
N ALA A 425 8.89 -14.22 16.74
CA ALA A 425 7.53 -13.66 16.74
C ALA A 425 6.54 -14.56 15.98
N TYR A 426 6.93 -15.03 14.79
CA TYR A 426 6.14 -15.99 14.02
C TYR A 426 5.88 -17.28 14.80
N LEU A 427 6.91 -17.88 15.42
CA LEU A 427 6.76 -19.09 16.22
C LEU A 427 5.83 -18.87 17.41
N ARG A 428 5.94 -17.72 18.10
CA ARG A 428 5.04 -17.39 19.22
C ARG A 428 3.59 -17.25 18.77
N ALA A 429 3.35 -16.63 17.61
CA ALA A 429 2.01 -16.41 17.09
C ALA A 429 1.36 -17.70 16.54
N THR A 430 2.15 -18.60 15.96
CA THR A 430 1.63 -19.77 15.21
C THR A 430 1.79 -21.10 15.94
N GLY A 431 2.78 -21.23 16.82
CA GLY A 431 3.22 -22.51 17.35
C GLY A 431 3.87 -23.43 16.31
N ASP A 432 4.13 -22.95 15.09
CA ASP A 432 4.67 -23.74 13.97
C ASP A 432 6.17 -24.07 14.17
N TRP A 433 6.41 -24.99 15.10
CA TRP A 433 7.75 -25.45 15.45
C TRP A 433 8.45 -26.18 14.30
N ARG A 434 7.67 -26.87 13.46
CA ARG A 434 8.22 -27.59 12.31
C ARG A 434 8.89 -26.62 11.34
N PHE A 435 8.28 -25.46 11.09
CA PHE A 435 8.89 -24.43 10.24
C PHE A 435 10.29 -24.03 10.71
N ILE A 436 10.47 -23.81 12.01
CA ILE A 436 11.77 -23.47 12.60
C ILE A 436 12.75 -24.66 12.53
N THR A 437 12.29 -25.86 12.88
CA THR A 437 13.13 -27.06 12.92
C THR A 437 13.66 -27.41 11.53
N ASP A 438 12.82 -27.32 10.50
CA ASP A 438 13.19 -27.58 9.10
C ASP A 438 14.25 -26.59 8.57
N ARG A 439 14.46 -25.44 9.25
CA ARG A 439 15.44 -24.41 8.88
C ARG A 439 16.61 -24.32 9.86
N LEU A 440 16.62 -25.14 10.90
CA LEU A 440 17.56 -24.98 12.01
C LEU A 440 19.02 -25.07 11.56
N GLU A 441 19.33 -25.94 10.59
CA GLU A 441 20.68 -26.03 10.01
C GLU A 441 21.13 -24.72 9.35
N ALA A 442 20.24 -24.05 8.59
CA ALA A 442 20.55 -22.76 7.99
C ALA A 442 20.74 -21.67 9.07
N LEU A 443 19.93 -21.70 10.14
CA LEU A 443 20.03 -20.74 11.25
C LEU A 443 21.33 -20.93 12.05
N GLU A 444 21.75 -22.17 12.28
CA GLU A 444 23.06 -22.45 12.87
C GLU A 444 24.20 -22.00 11.95
N GLY A 445 24.06 -22.21 10.64
CA GLY A 445 25.01 -21.72 9.63
C GLY A 445 25.16 -20.20 9.65
N ILE A 446 24.08 -19.43 9.89
CA ILE A 446 24.17 -17.98 10.08
C ILE A 446 25.08 -17.64 11.26
N ILE A 447 24.92 -18.32 12.40
CA ILE A 447 25.76 -18.10 13.58
C ILE A 447 27.22 -18.45 13.26
N ASP A 448 27.46 -19.58 12.58
CA ASP A 448 28.82 -20.01 12.22
C ASP A 448 29.52 -18.99 11.30
N TRP A 449 28.82 -18.40 10.34
CA TRP A 449 29.34 -17.30 9.50
C TRP A 449 29.67 -16.04 10.31
N HIS A 450 28.81 -15.65 11.26
CA HIS A 450 29.09 -14.50 12.12
C HIS A 450 30.24 -14.75 13.09
N VAL A 451 30.46 -16.00 13.51
CA VAL A 451 31.61 -16.39 14.34
C VAL A 451 32.91 -16.40 13.52
N GLY A 452 32.90 -16.96 12.31
CA GLY A 452 34.07 -17.05 11.44
C GLY A 452 34.43 -15.75 10.71
N GLY A 453 33.47 -14.85 10.57
CA GLY A 453 33.56 -13.63 9.76
C GLY A 453 32.81 -13.77 8.43
N THR A 454 32.06 -12.74 8.08
CA THR A 454 31.33 -12.61 6.81
C THR A 454 31.74 -11.32 6.07
N ARG A 455 30.96 -10.90 5.08
CA ARG A 455 31.14 -9.67 4.29
C ARG A 455 31.33 -8.46 5.21
N HIS A 456 32.01 -7.44 4.69
CA HIS A 456 32.16 -6.13 5.35
C HIS A 456 32.79 -6.17 6.74
N ASN A 457 33.71 -7.13 6.95
CA ASN A 457 34.39 -7.38 8.22
C ASN A 457 33.43 -7.62 9.40
N ILE A 458 32.22 -8.11 9.13
CA ILE A 458 31.26 -8.48 10.16
C ILE A 458 31.72 -9.79 10.77
N GLY A 459 31.98 -9.80 12.07
CA GLY A 459 32.45 -10.99 12.77
C GLY A 459 32.45 -10.84 14.28
N MET A 460 32.37 -11.96 14.99
CA MET A 460 32.46 -12.00 16.45
C MET A 460 33.92 -11.79 16.88
N ASP A 461 34.15 -10.85 17.79
CA ASP A 461 35.43 -10.72 18.48
C ASP A 461 35.52 -11.79 19.56
N HIS A 462 36.39 -12.78 19.38
CA HIS A 462 36.51 -13.92 20.30
C HIS A 462 36.93 -13.53 21.73
N ARG A 463 37.46 -12.32 21.95
CA ARG A 463 37.88 -11.85 23.28
C ARG A 463 36.69 -11.56 24.19
N ASP A 464 35.63 -10.98 23.64
CA ASP A 464 34.47 -10.54 24.40
C ASP A 464 33.12 -11.10 23.87
N GLY A 465 33.15 -11.90 22.81
CA GLY A 465 31.95 -12.53 22.24
C GLY A 465 30.99 -11.56 21.53
N LEU A 466 31.37 -10.29 21.41
CA LEU A 466 30.57 -9.24 20.78
C LEU A 466 30.78 -9.23 19.26
N LEU A 467 29.70 -8.96 18.52
CA LEU A 467 29.74 -8.78 17.08
C LEU A 467 30.28 -7.39 16.75
N ALA A 468 31.33 -7.35 15.92
CA ALA A 468 31.87 -6.15 15.33
C ALA A 468 31.66 -6.16 13.81
N GLY A 469 31.62 -4.99 13.19
CA GLY A 469 31.61 -4.89 11.74
C GLY A 469 31.90 -3.49 11.24
N GLY A 470 32.15 -3.38 9.94
CA GLY A 470 32.43 -2.12 9.29
C GLY A 470 33.47 -2.25 8.19
N GLU A 471 33.17 -1.64 7.06
CA GLU A 471 34.08 -1.50 5.94
C GLU A 471 34.07 -0.03 5.49
N GLU A 472 35.19 0.44 4.94
CA GLU A 472 35.25 1.77 4.37
C GLU A 472 34.32 1.89 3.16
N GLY A 473 33.63 3.02 3.01
CA GLY A 473 32.62 3.23 1.96
C GLY A 473 31.24 2.58 2.21
N TYR A 474 31.09 1.75 3.25
CA TYR A 474 29.82 1.07 3.55
C TYR A 474 29.13 1.60 4.82
N ALA A 475 27.81 1.74 4.75
CA ALA A 475 26.94 2.13 5.85
C ALA A 475 26.03 0.95 6.22
N LEU A 476 26.49 0.10 7.14
CA LEU A 476 25.91 -1.23 7.35
C LEU A 476 24.70 -1.27 8.31
N THR A 477 24.56 -0.27 9.18
CA THR A 477 23.48 -0.19 10.18
C THR A 477 22.33 0.66 9.68
N TRP A 478 21.16 0.61 10.32
CA TRP A 478 19.99 1.43 9.98
C TRP A 478 20.23 2.95 9.77
N MET A 479 21.26 3.54 10.39
CA MET A 479 21.71 4.90 10.07
C MET A 479 22.63 4.88 8.84
N ASP A 480 22.07 4.60 7.66
CA ASP A 480 22.80 4.33 6.41
C ASP A 480 22.82 5.48 5.39
N ALA A 481 22.55 6.71 5.83
CA ALA A 481 22.61 7.90 4.98
C ALA A 481 23.98 8.08 4.30
N ARG A 482 23.94 8.28 2.97
CA ARG A 482 25.11 8.52 2.12
C ARG A 482 24.89 9.69 1.17
N VAL A 483 25.96 10.44 0.88
CA VAL A 483 26.01 11.46 -0.18
C VAL A 483 27.19 11.13 -1.09
N GLY A 484 26.90 10.55 -2.25
CA GLY A 484 27.95 9.93 -3.08
C GLY A 484 28.70 8.85 -2.29
N ASP A 485 30.02 8.99 -2.22
CA ASP A 485 30.89 8.06 -1.48
C ASP A 485 31.01 8.38 0.01
N TRP A 486 30.47 9.51 0.46
CA TRP A 486 30.53 9.90 1.87
C TRP A 486 29.45 9.19 2.68
N VAL A 487 29.88 8.36 3.64
CA VAL A 487 29.03 7.78 4.68
C VAL A 487 28.87 8.79 5.81
N VAL A 488 27.64 9.31 5.98
CA VAL A 488 27.36 10.42 6.90
C VAL A 488 27.47 9.98 8.37
N THR A 489 26.96 8.78 8.67
CA THR A 489 26.88 8.23 10.03
C THR A 489 27.56 6.86 10.10
N PRO A 490 28.89 6.78 9.98
CA PRO A 490 29.59 5.51 10.03
C PRO A 490 29.54 4.94 11.45
N ARG A 491 28.93 3.77 11.60
CA ARG A 491 28.78 3.07 12.90
C ARG A 491 29.59 1.78 12.91
N ARG A 492 30.90 1.92 12.70
CA ARG A 492 31.87 0.80 12.68
C ARG A 492 32.20 0.35 14.10
N GLY A 493 32.66 -0.88 14.25
CA GLY A 493 32.98 -1.47 15.54
C GLY A 493 31.80 -2.27 16.07
N LYS A 494 31.41 -2.06 17.33
CA LYS A 494 30.41 -2.88 18.04
C LYS A 494 29.15 -2.05 18.40
N PRO A 495 28.23 -1.77 17.46
CA PRO A 495 27.02 -1.01 17.78
C PRO A 495 26.13 -1.75 18.80
N ILE A 496 25.40 -0.97 19.60
CA ILE A 496 24.63 -1.48 20.75
C ILE A 496 23.51 -2.42 20.30
N GLU A 497 22.66 -1.97 19.36
CA GLU A 497 21.51 -2.74 18.89
C GLU A 497 21.94 -4.02 18.18
N ILE A 498 23.09 -4.00 17.50
CA ILE A 498 23.65 -5.18 16.83
C ILE A 498 24.02 -6.23 17.86
N ASN A 499 24.65 -5.84 18.95
CA ASN A 499 25.04 -6.76 20.00
C ASN A 499 23.85 -7.26 20.83
N ALA A 500 22.83 -6.42 21.04
CA ALA A 500 21.58 -6.85 21.65
C ALA A 500 20.86 -7.90 20.77
N LEU A 501 20.80 -7.69 19.45
CA LEU A 501 20.21 -8.63 18.51
C LEU A 501 21.06 -9.91 18.37
N TRP A 502 22.39 -9.79 18.40
CA TRP A 502 23.32 -10.93 18.38
C TRP A 502 23.14 -11.82 19.61
N TYR A 503 23.13 -11.24 20.80
CA TYR A 503 22.82 -11.96 22.04
C TYR A 503 21.46 -12.68 21.94
N ASN A 504 20.44 -12.00 21.43
CA ASN A 504 19.12 -12.60 21.23
C ASN A 504 19.15 -13.76 20.22
N ALA A 505 19.85 -13.61 19.10
CA ALA A 505 20.00 -14.67 18.09
C ALA A 505 20.71 -15.91 18.65
N LEU A 506 21.76 -15.73 19.47
CA LEU A 506 22.44 -16.83 20.17
C LEU A 506 21.52 -17.52 21.18
N ARG A 507 20.75 -16.75 21.96
CA ARG A 507 19.77 -17.28 22.92
C ARG A 507 18.70 -18.11 22.23
N LEU A 508 18.10 -17.57 21.16
CA LEU A 508 17.08 -18.23 20.37
C LEU A 508 17.60 -19.52 19.72
N THR A 509 18.78 -19.47 19.09
CA THR A 509 19.42 -20.66 18.51
C THR A 509 19.68 -21.72 19.58
N GLY A 510 20.15 -21.33 20.77
CA GLY A 510 20.32 -22.23 21.91
C GLY A 510 19.01 -22.91 22.34
N ASP A 511 17.94 -22.13 22.53
CA ASP A 511 16.60 -22.64 22.88
C ASP A 511 16.06 -23.61 21.82
N TRP A 512 16.21 -23.25 20.54
CA TRP A 512 15.74 -24.06 19.42
C TRP A 512 16.54 -25.35 19.26
N CYS A 513 17.86 -25.31 19.42
CA CYS A 513 18.70 -26.51 19.40
C CYS A 513 18.37 -27.46 20.56
N GLU A 514 18.18 -26.95 21.79
CA GLU A 514 17.76 -27.79 22.93
C GLU A 514 16.41 -28.46 22.66
N ARG A 515 15.42 -27.70 22.18
CA ARG A 515 14.10 -28.25 21.83
C ARG A 515 14.18 -29.29 20.70
N ALA A 516 15.13 -29.14 19.78
CA ALA A 516 15.41 -30.09 18.71
C ALA A 516 16.32 -31.25 19.12
N MET A 517 16.76 -31.32 20.39
CA MET A 517 17.75 -32.29 20.89
C MET A 517 19.10 -32.25 20.13
N ARG A 518 19.50 -31.06 19.68
CA ARG A 518 20.80 -30.77 19.06
C ARG A 518 21.76 -30.12 20.08
N PRO A 519 23.09 -30.17 19.86
CA PRO A 519 24.05 -29.49 20.73
C PRO A 519 23.80 -27.97 20.79
N ALA A 520 23.49 -27.45 21.98
CA ALA A 520 23.21 -26.03 22.20
C ALA A 520 24.26 -25.28 23.03
N GLY A 521 25.15 -26.02 23.72
CA GLY A 521 26.08 -25.46 24.71
C GLY A 521 26.97 -24.34 24.16
N ARG A 522 27.41 -24.46 22.90
CA ARG A 522 28.23 -23.42 22.25
C ARG A 522 27.51 -22.08 22.16
N TYR A 523 26.22 -22.07 21.82
CA TYR A 523 25.43 -20.84 21.69
C TYR A 523 25.16 -20.21 23.06
N ARG A 524 24.90 -21.03 24.09
CA ARG A 524 24.72 -20.57 25.47
C ARG A 524 25.99 -19.91 26.01
N GLN A 525 27.15 -20.51 25.74
CA GLN A 525 28.45 -19.96 26.15
C GLN A 525 28.74 -18.63 25.46
N MET A 526 28.55 -18.55 24.13
CA MET A 526 28.73 -17.29 23.40
C MET A 526 27.75 -16.21 23.89
N ALA A 527 26.50 -16.57 24.16
CA ALA A 527 25.51 -15.62 24.70
C ALA A 527 25.92 -15.10 26.08
N ALA A 528 26.42 -15.97 26.97
CA ALA A 528 26.91 -15.57 28.28
C ALA A 528 28.12 -14.61 28.16
N GLN A 529 29.10 -14.94 27.31
CA GLN A 529 30.27 -14.10 27.08
C GLN A 529 29.89 -12.71 26.56
N ALA A 530 28.99 -12.64 25.57
CA ALA A 530 28.49 -11.39 25.02
C ALA A 530 27.73 -10.56 26.08
N HIS A 531 26.94 -11.21 26.95
CA HIS A 531 26.19 -10.54 28.01
C HIS A 531 27.09 -9.99 29.12
N GLU A 532 28.13 -10.73 29.51
CA GLU A 532 29.09 -10.28 30.53
C GLU A 532 29.96 -9.10 30.05
N SER A 533 30.10 -8.95 28.74
CA SER A 533 30.94 -7.92 28.12
C SER A 533 30.21 -6.62 27.77
N ALA A 534 28.86 -6.62 27.83
CA ALA A 534 27.99 -5.49 27.54
C ALA A 534 27.56 -4.77 28.82
#